data_AF-A0A961BSC6-F1
#
_entry.id   AF-A0A961BSC6-F1
#
_cell.length_a   1.000
_cell.length_b   1.000
_cell.length_c   1.000
_cell.angle_alpha   90.00
_cell.angle_beta   90.00
_cell.angle_gamma   90.00
#
_symmetry.space_group_name_H-M   'P 1'
#
loop_
_entity.id
_entity.type
_entity.pdbx_description
1 polymer ?
#
loop_
_entity_poly.entity_id
_entity_poly.type
_entity_poly.pdbx_seq_one_letter_code
_entity_poly.pdbx_strand_id
1 'polypeptide(L)'
;MGAAPRLYGIVATGAPVAAVLRRGPSDWCALGRWDLDTPAYATGAWIKARIAPQRCDLSPDGRWFVATVHASGADWPAGEVYEAVSHLPWLTALAAWGEGSTYTRGVHLVDEPGRCDLGTPDVGDAAP
;
A
#
# COMPACT_ATOMS: atom_id res chain seq x y z
N MET A 1 27.77 2.37 11.45
CA MET A 1 26.93 2.99 10.39
C MET A 1 25.72 2.10 10.19
N GLY A 2 24.50 2.63 10.33
CA GLY A 2 23.28 1.82 10.10
C GLY A 2 23.17 1.43 8.63
N ALA A 3 22.54 0.28 8.33
CA ALA A 3 22.27 -0.11 6.95
C ALA A 3 21.38 0.94 6.27
N ALA A 4 21.68 1.27 5.02
CA ALA A 4 20.85 2.16 4.22
C ALA A 4 19.42 1.60 4.10
N PRO A 5 18.38 2.47 4.12
CA PRO A 5 17.01 2.01 3.93
C PRO A 5 16.83 1.43 2.52
N ARG A 6 15.88 0.51 2.38
CA ARG A 6 15.46 -0.01 1.06
C ARG A 6 14.30 0.84 0.57
N LEU A 7 14.42 1.38 -0.64
CA LEU A 7 13.37 2.17 -1.30
C LEU A 7 12.78 1.36 -2.47
N TYR A 8 11.47 1.44 -2.64
CA TYR A 8 10.74 0.87 -3.76
C TYR A 8 9.80 1.94 -4.31
N GLY A 9 9.82 2.14 -5.63
CA GLY A 9 8.93 3.06 -6.33
C GLY A 9 7.90 2.30 -7.16
N ILE A 10 6.65 2.72 -7.11
CA ILE A 10 5.55 2.22 -7.95
C ILE A 10 4.95 3.43 -8.66
N VAL A 11 5.04 3.45 -9.99
CA VAL A 11 4.69 4.61 -10.81
C VAL A 11 3.28 4.43 -11.35
N ALA A 12 2.46 5.47 -11.25
CA ALA A 12 1.13 5.48 -11.84
C ALA A 12 1.26 5.48 -13.37
N THR A 13 0.42 4.68 -14.05
CA THR A 13 0.51 4.54 -15.52
C THR A 13 -0.10 5.72 -16.27
N GLY A 14 -1.00 6.49 -15.65
CA GLY A 14 -1.72 7.61 -16.27
C GLY A 14 -1.44 8.99 -15.64
N ALA A 15 -0.52 9.07 -14.66
CA ALA A 15 -0.18 10.32 -13.97
C ALA A 15 1.32 10.37 -13.60
N PRO A 16 1.93 11.57 -13.51
CA PRO A 16 3.34 11.76 -13.15
C PRO A 16 3.54 11.60 -11.63
N VAL A 17 3.16 10.45 -11.08
CA VAL A 17 3.12 10.19 -9.64
C VAL A 17 3.76 8.86 -9.36
N ALA A 18 4.62 8.80 -8.35
CA ALA A 18 5.12 7.55 -7.79
C ALA A 18 4.74 7.42 -6.31
N ALA A 19 4.26 6.24 -5.92
CA ALA A 19 4.24 5.78 -4.55
C ALA A 19 5.65 5.32 -4.17
N VAL A 20 6.17 5.80 -3.05
CA VAL A 20 7.50 5.43 -2.56
C VAL A 20 7.36 4.71 -1.23
N LEU A 21 7.71 3.43 -1.22
CA LEU A 21 7.83 2.63 -0.02
C LEU A 21 9.26 2.69 0.50
N ARG A 22 9.41 3.12 1.75
CA ARG A 22 10.68 3.09 2.47
C ARG A 22 10.63 2.07 3.57
N ARG A 23 11.51 1.07 3.50
CA ARG A 23 11.75 0.10 4.58
C ARG A 23 13.00 0.50 5.38
N GLY A 24 12.83 0.68 6.69
CA GLY A 24 13.95 0.90 7.63
C GLY A 24 14.50 -0.42 8.22
N PRO A 25 15.59 -0.42 9.00
CA PRO A 25 16.22 -1.66 9.49
C PRO A 25 15.33 -2.50 10.43
N SER A 26 14.24 -1.95 10.94
CA SER A 26 13.20 -2.62 11.72
C SER A 26 11.96 -2.95 10.86
N ASP A 27 10.93 -3.55 11.45
CA ASP A 27 9.64 -3.85 10.77
C ASP A 27 8.77 -2.59 10.55
N TRP A 28 9.37 -1.46 10.18
CA TRP A 28 8.67 -0.22 9.85
C TRP A 28 8.76 0.07 8.34
N CYS A 29 7.61 0.41 7.76
CA CYS A 29 7.48 0.92 6.41
C CYS A 29 6.88 2.32 6.44
N ALA A 30 7.39 3.20 5.59
CA ALA A 30 6.78 4.49 5.29
C ALA A 30 6.28 4.51 3.85
N LEU A 31 5.14 5.16 3.63
CA LEU A 31 4.61 5.47 2.31
C LEU A 31 4.76 6.97 2.04
N GLY A 32 5.18 7.32 0.84
CA GLY A 32 5.24 8.70 0.37
C GLY A 32 4.71 8.83 -1.05
N ARG A 33 4.43 10.08 -1.42
CA ARG A 33 4.05 10.47 -2.78
C ARG A 33 5.17 11.30 -3.37
N TRP A 34 5.64 10.91 -4.55
CA TRP A 34 6.58 11.69 -5.33
C TRP A 34 5.88 12.19 -6.60
N ASP A 35 5.81 13.50 -6.75
CA ASP A 35 5.45 14.14 -8.02
C ASP A 35 6.67 14.11 -8.95
N LEU A 36 6.50 13.57 -10.16
CA LEU A 36 7.59 13.33 -11.10
C LEU A 36 7.79 14.50 -12.08
N ASP A 37 6.81 15.38 -12.23
CA ASP A 37 6.89 16.56 -13.11
C ASP A 37 7.55 17.73 -12.37
N THR A 38 7.11 17.97 -11.15
CA THR A 38 7.72 18.87 -10.19
C THR A 38 8.28 17.99 -9.08
N PRO A 39 9.60 17.70 -9.00
CA PRO A 39 10.18 16.66 -8.15
C PRO A 39 10.04 16.96 -6.64
N ALA A 40 8.80 16.97 -6.17
CA ALA A 40 8.32 17.32 -4.86
C ALA A 40 7.88 16.03 -4.19
N TYR A 41 8.36 15.85 -2.96
CA TYR A 41 8.12 14.65 -2.19
C TYR A 41 7.25 14.98 -0.99
N ALA A 42 6.07 14.36 -0.93
CA ALA A 42 5.18 14.42 0.23
C ALA A 42 5.41 13.18 1.10
N THR A 43 5.85 13.41 2.34
CA THR A 43 5.92 12.36 3.36
C THR A 43 4.51 11.97 3.78
N GLY A 44 4.20 10.68 3.74
CA GLY A 44 2.91 10.14 4.17
C GLY A 44 2.99 9.36 5.47
N ALA A 45 2.23 8.27 5.53
CA ALA A 45 2.06 7.48 6.74
C ALA A 45 3.24 6.54 7.03
N TRP A 46 3.41 6.25 8.32
CA TRP A 46 4.28 5.20 8.82
C TRP A 46 3.44 4.06 9.40
N ILE A 47 3.87 2.82 9.17
CA ILE A 47 3.27 1.64 9.77
C ILE A 47 4.35 0.69 10.29
N LYS A 48 4.10 0.09 11.46
CA LYS A 48 4.92 -1.00 11.99
C LYS A 48 4.44 -2.33 11.39
N ALA A 49 4.69 -2.50 10.11
CA ALA A 49 4.36 -3.72 9.38
C ALA A 49 5.33 -3.92 8.20
N ARG A 50 5.33 -5.12 7.63
CA ARG A 50 6.01 -5.40 6.37
C ARG A 50 5.03 -5.21 5.22
N ILE A 51 5.39 -4.33 4.29
CA ILE A 51 4.69 -4.19 3.01
C ILE A 51 5.50 -4.94 1.95
N ALA A 52 4.83 -5.77 1.15
CA ALA A 52 5.45 -6.53 0.05
C ALA A 52 5.37 -5.70 -1.24
N PRO A 53 6.46 -5.01 -1.67
CA PRO A 53 6.37 -4.01 -2.73
C PRO A 53 5.97 -4.59 -4.09
N GLN A 54 6.30 -5.87 -4.34
CA GLN A 54 5.95 -6.60 -5.56
C GLN A 54 4.46 -7.00 -5.62
N ARG A 55 3.70 -6.72 -4.56
CA ARG A 55 2.28 -7.05 -4.38
C ARG A 55 1.46 -5.82 -4.02
N CYS A 56 2.01 -4.66 -4.39
CA CYS A 56 1.35 -3.39 -4.27
C CYS A 56 1.12 -2.85 -5.67
N ASP A 57 0.14 -1.97 -5.79
CA ASP A 57 -0.18 -1.30 -7.04
C ASP A 57 -0.65 0.14 -6.77
N LEU A 58 -0.52 0.98 -7.79
CA LEU A 58 -0.95 2.37 -7.75
C LEU A 58 -1.94 2.59 -8.90
N SER A 59 -3.09 3.18 -8.60
CA SER A 59 -4.09 3.45 -9.62
C SER A 59 -3.50 4.30 -10.75
N PRO A 60 -4.01 4.19 -11.98
CA PRO A 60 -3.49 4.95 -13.11
C PRO A 60 -3.53 6.47 -12.90
N ASP A 61 -4.51 6.99 -12.16
CA ASP A 61 -4.60 8.40 -11.76
C ASP A 61 -3.69 8.78 -10.55
N GLY A 62 -3.00 7.82 -9.95
CA GLY A 62 -2.11 8.02 -8.80
C GLY A 62 -2.81 8.34 -7.48
N ARG A 63 -4.12 8.09 -7.37
CA ARG A 63 -4.93 8.42 -6.19
C ARG A 63 -5.03 7.29 -5.16
N TRP A 64 -5.13 6.05 -5.63
CA TRP A 64 -5.38 4.87 -4.81
C TRP A 64 -4.17 3.96 -4.77
N PHE A 65 -3.81 3.55 -3.57
CA PHE A 65 -2.71 2.62 -3.34
C PHE A 65 -3.27 1.33 -2.78
N VAL A 66 -2.85 0.19 -3.33
CA VAL A 66 -3.17 -1.12 -2.77
C VAL A 66 -1.90 -1.77 -2.24
N ALA A 67 -2.00 -2.44 -1.10
CA ALA A 67 -0.87 -3.11 -0.49
C ALA A 67 -1.24 -4.43 0.17
N THR A 68 -0.44 -5.46 -0.10
CA THR A 68 -0.33 -6.62 0.80
C THR A 68 0.53 -6.25 2.00
N VAL A 69 -0.08 -6.27 3.19
CA VAL A 69 0.53 -5.93 4.46
C VAL A 69 0.62 -7.17 5.35
N HIS A 70 1.76 -7.35 6.00
CA HIS A 70 1.96 -8.31 7.08
C HIS A 70 2.32 -7.56 8.36
N ALA A 71 1.36 -7.41 9.26
CA ALA A 71 1.45 -6.78 10.56
C ALA A 71 1.39 -7.86 11.65
N SER A 72 2.55 -8.44 11.98
CA SER A 72 2.64 -9.53 12.97
C SER A 72 2.18 -9.06 14.35
N GLY A 73 1.33 -9.86 15.00
CA GLY A 73 0.69 -9.52 16.27
C GLY A 73 -0.37 -8.42 16.18
N ALA A 74 -0.88 -8.09 15.00
CA ALA A 74 -1.95 -7.12 14.86
C ALA A 74 -3.26 -7.63 15.46
N ASP A 75 -3.80 -6.87 16.41
CA ASP A 75 -5.17 -7.02 16.92
C ASP A 75 -6.09 -6.14 16.07
N TRP A 76 -6.38 -6.62 14.86
CA TRP A 76 -7.15 -5.92 13.83
C TRP A 76 -8.09 -6.91 13.12
N PRO A 77 -9.33 -6.55 12.75
CA PRO A 77 -10.28 -7.54 12.26
C PRO A 77 -9.92 -8.20 10.92
N ALA A 78 -9.10 -7.58 10.06
CA ALA A 78 -8.59 -8.23 8.84
C ALA A 78 -7.43 -9.22 9.11
N GLY A 79 -7.03 -9.40 10.38
CA GLY A 79 -5.94 -10.28 10.79
C GLY A 79 -4.54 -9.71 10.53
N GLU A 80 -3.52 -10.56 10.68
CA GLU A 80 -2.11 -10.17 10.55
C GLU A 80 -1.66 -9.97 9.11
N VAL A 81 -2.29 -10.66 8.15
CA VAL A 81 -1.97 -10.56 6.72
C VAL A 81 -3.23 -10.15 5.98
N TYR A 82 -3.17 -8.99 5.35
CA TYR A 82 -4.32 -8.40 4.68
C TYR A 82 -3.91 -7.62 3.43
N GLU A 83 -4.88 -7.44 2.55
CA GLU A 83 -4.81 -6.54 1.41
C GLU A 83 -5.58 -5.28 1.78
N ALA A 84 -4.95 -4.11 1.68
CA ALA A 84 -5.59 -2.84 2.02
C ALA A 84 -5.56 -1.87 0.84
N VAL A 85 -6.65 -1.10 0.70
CA VAL A 85 -6.76 0.04 -0.22
C VAL A 85 -6.71 1.33 0.60
N SER A 86 -5.89 2.28 0.17
CA SER A 86 -5.78 3.59 0.81
C SER A 86 -5.65 4.73 -0.21
N HIS A 87 -5.82 5.97 0.25
CA HIS A 87 -5.39 7.13 -0.51
C HIS A 87 -3.87 7.29 -0.45
N LEU A 88 -3.21 7.57 -1.57
CA LEU A 88 -1.80 7.96 -1.55
C LEU A 88 -1.66 9.40 -0.96
N PRO A 89 -0.76 9.68 0.01
CA PRO A 89 0.30 8.83 0.58
C PRO A 89 -0.02 8.21 1.96
N TRP A 90 -1.30 8.08 2.30
CA TRP A 90 -1.76 7.57 3.58
C TRP A 90 -1.88 6.03 3.57
N LEU A 91 -1.89 5.44 4.76
CA LEU A 91 -2.09 4.00 4.97
C LEU A 91 -3.36 3.72 5.79
N THR A 92 -4.21 4.72 5.97
CA THR A 92 -5.58 4.52 6.49
C THR A 92 -6.34 3.67 5.50
N ALA A 93 -6.76 2.48 5.95
CA ALA A 93 -7.41 1.50 5.09
C ALA A 93 -8.88 1.89 4.86
N LEU A 94 -9.19 2.24 3.62
CA LEU A 94 -10.56 2.51 3.15
C LEU A 94 -11.33 1.21 2.99
N ALA A 95 -10.63 0.15 2.64
CA ALA A 95 -11.09 -1.23 2.62
C ALA A 95 -9.91 -2.16 2.89
N ALA A 96 -10.17 -3.27 3.57
CA ALA A 96 -9.20 -4.32 3.81
C ALA A 96 -9.84 -5.71 3.78
N TRP A 97 -9.08 -6.69 3.30
CA TRP A 97 -9.47 -8.10 3.22
C TRP A 97 -8.40 -8.97 3.85
N GLY A 98 -8.79 -9.89 4.74
CA GLY A 98 -7.88 -10.84 5.36
C GLY A 98 -7.48 -11.97 4.41
N GLU A 99 -6.18 -12.24 4.30
CA GLU A 99 -5.62 -13.24 3.38
C GLU A 99 -5.18 -14.53 4.12
N GLY A 100 -5.07 -14.47 5.45
CA GLY A 100 -4.71 -15.60 6.31
C GLY A 100 -3.28 -16.15 6.15
N SER A 101 -2.59 -15.84 5.06
CA SER A 101 -1.20 -16.25 4.81
C SER A 101 -0.45 -15.25 3.92
N THR A 102 0.89 -15.32 3.90
CA THR A 102 1.71 -14.52 2.98
C THR A 102 1.85 -15.13 1.58
N TYR A 103 1.18 -16.25 1.27
CA TYR A 103 1.25 -16.94 -0.03
C TYR A 103 0.18 -16.45 -1.03
N THR A 104 -0.10 -15.14 -1.07
CA THR A 104 -1.01 -14.51 -2.04
C THR A 104 -0.34 -14.14 -3.38
N ARG A 105 -1.13 -13.80 -4.40
CA ARG A 105 -0.65 -13.09 -5.59
C ARG A 105 -0.58 -11.57 -5.37
N GLY A 106 -1.26 -11.06 -4.35
CA GLY A 106 -1.51 -9.65 -4.14
C GLY A 106 -2.64 -9.14 -5.03
N VAL A 107 -2.82 -7.83 -5.00
CA VAL A 107 -3.87 -7.10 -5.71
C VAL A 107 -3.27 -6.16 -6.74
N HIS A 108 -3.98 -6.04 -7.87
CA HIS A 108 -3.65 -5.12 -8.95
C HIS A 108 -4.86 -4.26 -9.30
N LEU A 109 -4.60 -3.00 -9.63
CA LEU A 109 -5.63 -2.06 -10.06
C LEU A 109 -5.72 -2.11 -11.59
N VAL A 110 -6.93 -2.25 -12.10
CA VAL A 110 -7.22 -2.32 -13.54
C VAL A 110 -8.08 -1.14 -13.94
N ASP A 111 -7.79 -0.54 -15.10
CA ASP A 111 -8.57 0.57 -15.66
C ASP A 111 -9.93 0.11 -16.21
N GLU A 112 -10.04 -1.16 -16.59
CA GLU A 112 -11.31 -1.69 -17.07
C GLU A 112 -12.27 -1.89 -15.89
N PRO A 113 -13.56 -1.52 -16.02
CA PRO A 113 -14.60 -1.78 -15.01
C PRO A 113 -14.94 -3.28 -14.88
N GLY A 114 -14.04 -4.17 -15.32
CA GLY A 114 -14.14 -5.60 -15.10
C GLY A 114 -14.29 -5.86 -13.60
N ARG A 115 -15.46 -6.35 -13.21
CA ARG A 115 -15.75 -6.72 -11.83
C ARG A 115 -14.89 -7.93 -11.47
N CYS A 116 -13.81 -7.70 -10.73
CA CYS A 116 -13.14 -8.76 -9.99
C CYS A 116 -13.93 -9.01 -8.69
N ASP A 117 -14.38 -10.23 -8.46
CA ASP A 117 -15.00 -10.62 -7.19
C ASP A 117 -13.93 -10.68 -6.11
N LEU A 118 -13.68 -9.55 -5.46
CA LEU A 118 -13.11 -9.54 -4.12
C LEU A 118 -14.24 -9.92 -3.15
N GLY A 119 -13.91 -10.64 -2.07
CA GLY A 119 -14.87 -10.89 -0.99
C GLY A 119 -15.46 -9.59 -0.45
N THR A 120 -16.45 -9.66 0.45
CA THR A 120 -16.83 -8.44 1.18
C THR A 120 -15.63 -8.00 2.02
N PRO A 121 -15.23 -6.72 2.01
CA PRO A 121 -14.15 -6.26 2.88
C PRO A 121 -14.48 -6.56 4.33
N ASP A 122 -13.50 -7.07 5.06
CA ASP A 122 -13.63 -7.37 6.48
C ASP A 122 -13.56 -6.08 7.32
N VAL A 123 -12.93 -5.03 6.79
CA VAL A 123 -12.84 -3.70 7.42
C VAL A 123 -12.75 -2.56 6.40
N GLY A 124 -13.15 -1.33 6.80
CA GLY A 124 -12.89 -0.10 6.06
C GLY A 124 -13.26 1.15 6.87
N ASP A 125 -12.41 2.17 6.83
CA ASP A 125 -12.72 3.52 7.32
C ASP A 125 -12.28 4.56 6.28
N ALA A 126 -13.25 5.33 5.78
CA ALA A 126 -13.02 6.38 4.80
C ALA A 126 -12.65 7.74 5.42
N ALA A 127 -12.44 7.79 6.74
CA ALA A 127 -12.08 9.04 7.40
C ALA A 127 -10.70 9.56 6.91
N PRO A 128 -10.61 10.84 6.52
CA PRO A 128 -9.42 11.46 5.92
C PRO A 128 -8.23 11.60 6.88
#